data_AF-A0AAW8TVX4-F1
#
_entry.id   AF-A0AAW8TVX4-F1
#
_cell.length_a   1.000
_cell.length_b   1.000
_cell.length_c   1.000
_cell.angle_alpha   90.00
_cell.angle_beta   90.00
_cell.angle_gamma   90.00
#
_symmetry.space_group_name_H-M   'P 1'
#
loop_
_entity.id
_entity.type
_entity.pdbx_description
1 polymer ?
#
loop_
_entity_poly.entity_id
_entity_poly.type
_entity_poly.pdbx_seq_one_letter_code
_entity_poly.pdbx_strand_id
1 'polypeptide(L)'
;MMRKWKVVGSLGILIALFILGACSTNSKDKVTSNEKLKVVVTNSILADITENIAKDKIDLHSIVPIGKDPHEYEPLPEDVQKTSKADLIFYNGVNLETGGNAWFTKLVKNANKEENRDYFAASDGIDVIYLEGQSEKGKEDP
;
A
#
# COMPACT_ATOMS: atom_id res chain seq x y z
N MET A 1 -16.01 35.15 -62.51
CA MET A 1 -15.62 33.71 -62.51
C MET A 1 -14.47 33.37 -61.54
N MET A 2 -13.72 34.33 -60.99
CA MET A 2 -12.49 34.10 -60.20
C MET A 2 -12.67 33.87 -58.68
N ARG A 3 -13.89 34.01 -58.13
CA ARG A 3 -14.16 33.85 -56.68
C ARG A 3 -14.24 32.39 -56.23
N LYS A 4 -14.61 31.45 -57.13
CA LYS A 4 -14.76 30.03 -56.77
C LYS A 4 -13.42 29.31 -56.57
N TRP A 5 -12.36 29.74 -57.26
CA TRP A 5 -11.03 29.12 -57.11
C TRP A 5 -10.31 29.48 -55.80
N LYS A 6 -10.54 30.68 -55.26
CA LYS A 6 -9.99 31.08 -53.95
C LYS A 6 -10.59 30.29 -52.78
N VAL A 7 -11.87 29.92 -52.87
CA VAL A 7 -12.57 29.14 -51.83
C VAL A 7 -12.11 27.68 -51.82
N VAL A 8 -11.86 27.08 -52.99
CA VAL A 8 -11.31 25.71 -53.09
C VAL A 8 -9.88 25.64 -52.55
N GLY A 9 -9.05 26.66 -52.80
CA GLY A 9 -7.70 26.76 -52.24
C GLY A 9 -7.66 26.91 -50.72
N SER A 10 -8.56 27.73 -50.15
CA SER A 10 -8.67 27.91 -48.69
C SER A 10 -9.23 26.68 -47.96
N LEU A 11 -10.13 25.91 -48.60
CA LEU A 11 -10.68 24.68 -48.01
C LEU A 11 -9.64 23.54 -47.98
N GLY A 12 -8.77 23.44 -48.99
CA GLY A 12 -7.68 22.46 -49.03
C GLY A 12 -6.61 22.70 -47.95
N ILE A 13 -6.30 23.96 -47.65
CA ILE A 13 -5.35 24.34 -46.59
C ILE A 13 -5.90 23.99 -45.18
N LEU A 14 -7.20 24.18 -44.95
CA LEU A 14 -7.86 23.84 -43.68
C LEU A 14 -7.92 22.32 -43.43
N ILE A 15 -8.10 21.51 -44.48
CA ILE A 15 -8.08 20.04 -44.38
C ILE A 15 -6.66 19.52 -44.13
N ALA A 16 -5.64 20.11 -44.77
CA ALA A 16 -4.24 19.75 -44.53
C ALA A 16 -3.77 20.08 -43.09
N LEU A 17 -4.23 21.20 -42.52
CA LEU A 17 -3.98 21.57 -41.12
C LEU A 17 -4.67 20.63 -40.12
N PHE A 18 -5.85 20.09 -40.47
CA PHE A 18 -6.54 19.07 -39.66
C PHE A 18 -5.82 17.72 -39.65
N ILE A 19 -5.19 17.34 -40.78
CA ILE A 19 -4.43 16.08 -40.90
C ILE A 19 -3.11 16.16 -40.12
N LEU A 20 -2.46 17.33 -40.07
CA LEU A 20 -1.22 17.54 -39.30
C LEU A 20 -1.43 17.56 -37.77
N GLY A 21 -2.65 17.87 -37.29
CA GLY A 21 -3.00 17.81 -35.87
C GLY A 21 -3.35 16.40 -35.36
N ALA A 22 -3.64 15.45 -36.25
CA ALA A 22 -4.12 14.11 -35.90
C ALA A 22 -3.00 13.12 -35.51
N CYS A 23 -1.73 13.45 -35.75
CA CYS A 23 -0.58 12.64 -35.34
C CYS A 23 -0.12 12.87 -33.90
N SER A 24 -0.82 13.68 -33.11
CA SER A 24 -0.64 13.73 -31.65
C SER A 24 -1.42 12.60 -30.97
N THR A 25 -1.27 11.37 -31.47
CA THR A 25 -1.42 10.21 -30.60
C THR A 25 -0.21 10.25 -29.69
N ASN A 26 -0.38 10.89 -28.53
CA ASN A 26 0.38 10.56 -27.34
C ASN A 26 0.13 9.08 -27.06
N SER A 27 0.84 8.22 -27.79
CA SER A 27 1.19 6.89 -27.35
C SER A 27 2.06 7.10 -26.12
N LYS A 28 1.40 7.41 -25.00
CA LYS A 28 1.89 6.99 -23.71
C LYS A 28 1.94 5.49 -23.85
N ASP A 29 3.09 4.99 -24.27
CA ASP A 29 3.53 3.66 -23.90
C ASP A 29 3.33 3.62 -22.39
N LYS A 30 2.19 3.05 -21.97
CA LYS A 30 2.04 2.54 -20.62
C LYS A 30 3.09 1.45 -20.57
N VAL A 31 4.31 1.81 -20.18
CA VAL A 31 5.13 0.93 -19.38
C VAL A 31 4.20 0.56 -18.24
N THR A 32 3.58 -0.60 -18.35
CA THR A 32 2.95 -1.25 -17.20
C THR A 32 4.14 -1.52 -16.28
N SER A 33 4.48 -0.55 -15.45
CA SER A 33 5.28 -0.83 -14.27
C SER A 33 4.48 -1.92 -13.57
N ASN A 34 5.05 -3.12 -13.55
CA ASN A 34 4.48 -4.24 -12.83
C ASN A 34 4.72 -3.95 -11.33
N GLU A 35 4.12 -2.86 -10.85
CA GLU A 35 4.24 -2.40 -9.48
C GLU A 35 3.52 -3.42 -8.61
N LYS A 36 4.33 -4.24 -7.95
CA LYS A 36 3.84 -5.19 -6.96
C LYS A 36 3.13 -4.44 -5.85
N LEU A 37 2.12 -5.06 -5.28
CA LEU A 37 1.43 -4.56 -4.09
C LEU A 37 2.44 -4.42 -2.95
N LYS A 38 2.51 -3.23 -2.33
CA LYS A 38 3.42 -2.95 -1.21
C LYS A 38 2.76 -3.42 0.08
N VAL A 39 3.31 -4.47 0.68
CA VAL A 39 2.78 -5.07 1.90
C VAL A 39 3.78 -4.84 3.03
N VAL A 40 3.29 -4.36 4.16
CA VAL A 40 4.08 -4.26 5.40
C VAL A 40 3.54 -5.25 6.40
N VAL A 41 4.43 -5.93 7.11
CA VAL A 41 4.10 -6.82 8.23
C VAL A 41 4.87 -6.40 9.47
N THR A 42 4.29 -6.58 10.64
CA THR A 42 4.95 -6.13 11.89
C THR A 42 6.13 -7.00 12.29
N ASN A 43 6.10 -8.32 12.04
CA ASN A 43 7.16 -9.22 12.50
C ASN A 43 7.46 -10.36 11.52
N SER A 44 8.56 -11.07 11.79
CA SER A 44 9.06 -12.14 10.92
C SER A 44 8.13 -13.36 10.79
N ILE A 45 7.26 -13.65 11.77
CA ILE A 45 6.31 -14.76 11.68
C ILE A 45 5.24 -14.41 10.64
N LEU A 46 4.68 -13.21 10.72
CA LEU A 46 3.73 -12.72 9.72
C LEU A 46 4.39 -12.56 8.35
N ALA A 47 5.68 -12.19 8.29
CA ALA A 47 6.43 -12.14 7.05
C ALA A 47 6.50 -13.50 6.36
N ASP A 48 6.88 -14.56 7.08
CA ASP A 48 6.97 -15.91 6.54
C ASP A 48 5.60 -16.42 6.05
N ILE A 49 4.54 -16.24 6.84
CA ILE A 49 3.17 -16.61 6.44
C ILE A 49 2.77 -15.86 5.17
N THR A 50 3.00 -14.55 5.13
CA THR A 50 2.64 -13.69 4.00
C THR A 50 3.43 -14.07 2.74
N GLU A 51 4.72 -14.35 2.86
CA GLU A 51 5.58 -14.78 1.75
C GLU A 51 5.12 -16.14 1.19
N ASN A 52 4.75 -17.09 2.03
CA ASN A 52 4.22 -18.39 1.59
C ASN A 52 2.93 -18.26 0.77
N ILE A 53 2.05 -17.31 1.12
CA ILE A 53 0.79 -17.04 0.40
C ILE A 53 1.04 -16.26 -0.89
N ALA A 54 1.76 -15.14 -0.79
CA ALA A 54 1.86 -14.14 -1.86
C ALA A 54 3.03 -14.40 -2.83
N LYS A 55 4.05 -15.15 -2.40
CA LYS A 55 5.24 -15.50 -3.17
C LYS A 55 5.88 -14.27 -3.81
N ASP A 56 6.08 -14.29 -5.12
CA ASP A 56 6.74 -13.23 -5.88
C ASP A 56 5.80 -12.06 -6.25
N LYS A 57 4.54 -12.04 -5.81
CA LYS A 57 3.53 -11.07 -6.28
C LYS A 57 3.49 -9.75 -5.52
N ILE A 58 4.20 -9.66 -4.39
CA ILE A 58 4.21 -8.48 -3.52
C ILE A 58 5.63 -7.92 -3.33
N ASP A 59 5.70 -6.66 -2.93
CA ASP A 59 6.89 -6.03 -2.35
C ASP A 59 6.69 -6.01 -0.82
N LEU A 60 7.34 -6.94 -0.12
CA LEU A 60 7.13 -7.19 1.31
C LEU A 60 8.20 -6.50 2.16
N HIS A 61 7.77 -5.79 3.20
CA HIS A 61 8.64 -5.20 4.23
C HIS A 61 8.22 -5.70 5.62
N SER A 62 9.16 -6.24 6.39
CA SER A 62 8.95 -6.63 7.80
C SER A 62 9.58 -5.61 8.72
N ILE A 63 8.81 -5.10 9.69
CA ILE A 63 9.27 -4.05 10.62
C ILE A 63 10.23 -4.63 11.66
N VAL A 64 9.75 -5.55 12.50
CA VAL A 64 10.55 -6.13 13.58
C VAL A 64 11.51 -7.16 12.98
N PRO A 65 12.84 -6.97 13.12
CA PRO A 65 13.83 -7.92 12.60
C PRO A 65 13.77 -9.26 13.34
N ILE A 66 14.25 -10.32 12.69
CA ILE A 66 14.36 -11.65 13.31
C ILE A 66 15.16 -11.55 14.62
N GLY A 67 14.62 -12.15 15.68
CA GLY A 67 15.24 -12.18 17.01
C GLY A 67 15.10 -10.88 17.82
N LYS A 68 14.30 -9.91 17.36
CA LYS A 68 13.93 -8.73 18.14
C LYS A 68 12.54 -8.88 18.75
N ASP A 69 12.33 -8.19 19.86
CA ASP A 69 11.06 -8.21 20.59
C ASP A 69 10.00 -7.37 19.84
N PRO A 70 8.86 -7.97 19.45
CA PRO A 70 7.76 -7.25 18.81
C PRO A 70 6.88 -6.45 19.78
N HIS A 71 6.94 -6.69 21.11
CA HIS A 71 6.15 -5.94 22.08
C HIS A 71 6.69 -4.52 22.27
N GLU A 72 8.02 -4.40 22.42
CA GLU A 72 8.72 -3.15 22.71
C GLU A 72 9.68 -2.77 21.59
N TYR A 73 9.16 -2.64 20.38
CA TYR A 73 9.94 -2.16 19.24
C TYR A 73 9.88 -0.64 19.10
N GLU A 74 10.93 -0.06 18.52
CA GLU A 74 10.98 1.34 18.11
C GLU A 74 11.19 1.37 16.58
N PRO A 75 10.16 1.70 15.79
CA PRO A 75 10.25 1.75 14.33
C PRO A 75 11.35 2.68 13.83
N LEU A 76 12.13 2.19 12.86
CA LEU A 76 13.17 2.95 12.19
C LEU A 76 12.56 3.91 11.14
N PRO A 77 13.32 4.93 10.67
CA PRO A 77 12.85 5.83 9.62
C PRO A 77 12.40 5.10 8.33
N GLU A 78 13.04 3.97 8.00
CA GLU A 78 12.62 3.13 6.88
C GLU A 78 11.23 2.52 7.10
N ASP A 79 10.94 2.01 8.30
CA ASP A 79 9.63 1.44 8.66
C ASP A 79 8.52 2.47 8.53
N VAL A 80 8.78 3.69 9.01
CA VAL A 80 7.85 4.82 8.87
C VAL A 80 7.59 5.12 7.40
N GLN A 81 8.64 5.19 6.58
CA GLN A 81 8.51 5.45 5.15
C GLN A 81 7.75 4.33 4.42
N LYS A 82 8.08 3.07 4.71
CA LYS A 82 7.46 1.89 4.10
C LYS A 82 5.99 1.78 4.48
N THR A 83 5.66 1.98 5.76
CA THR A 83 4.28 1.99 6.26
C THR A 83 3.45 3.08 5.58
N SER A 84 3.99 4.30 5.45
CA SER A 84 3.27 5.40 4.79
C SER A 84 2.94 5.10 3.32
N LYS A 85 3.83 4.39 2.62
CA LYS A 85 3.66 3.99 1.21
C LYS A 85 2.96 2.64 1.02
N ALA A 86 2.65 1.92 2.08
CA ALA A 86 2.08 0.58 2.00
C ALA A 86 0.66 0.61 1.43
N ASP A 87 0.36 -0.36 0.57
CA ASP A 87 -1.00 -0.60 0.08
C ASP A 87 -1.79 -1.46 1.07
N LEU A 88 -1.09 -2.30 1.84
CA LEU A 88 -1.66 -3.21 2.84
C LEU A 88 -0.70 -3.42 4.01
N ILE A 89 -1.22 -3.49 5.23
CA ILE A 89 -0.42 -3.71 6.44
C ILE A 89 -1.06 -4.83 7.27
N PHE A 90 -0.26 -5.80 7.70
CA PHE A 90 -0.68 -6.81 8.69
C PHE A 90 0.09 -6.64 9.99
N TYR A 91 -0.64 -6.72 11.09
CA TYR A 91 -0.09 -6.80 12.44
C TYR A 91 -0.72 -7.99 13.17
N ASN A 92 -0.15 -8.39 14.31
CA ASN A 92 -0.69 -9.53 15.05
C ASN A 92 -2.06 -9.18 15.62
N GLY A 93 -2.17 -8.03 16.28
CA GLY A 93 -3.34 -7.71 17.09
C GLY A 93 -3.20 -8.27 18.49
N VAL A 94 -4.34 -8.44 19.17
CA VAL A 94 -4.44 -9.07 20.50
C VAL A 94 -3.36 -8.60 21.48
N ASN A 95 -3.13 -7.28 21.54
CA ASN A 95 -2.22 -6.61 22.47
C ASN A 95 -0.71 -6.72 22.19
N LEU A 96 -0.25 -7.41 21.12
CA LEU A 96 1.18 -7.59 20.84
C LEU A 96 1.89 -6.25 20.59
N GLU A 97 1.51 -5.54 19.53
CA GLU A 97 2.17 -4.28 19.14
C GLU A 97 1.45 -3.02 19.65
N THR A 98 0.25 -3.21 20.23
CA THR A 98 -0.60 -2.12 20.73
C THR A 98 -0.54 -1.97 22.25
N GLY A 99 0.00 -2.97 22.95
CA GLY A 99 0.30 -2.91 24.38
C GLY A 99 1.52 -2.03 24.69
N GLY A 100 1.81 -1.83 25.97
CA GLY A 100 3.00 -1.12 26.43
C GLY A 100 3.18 0.27 25.80
N ASN A 101 4.21 0.44 24.97
CA ASN A 101 4.51 1.71 24.31
C ASN A 101 3.60 2.01 23.11
N ALA A 102 2.73 1.07 22.70
CA ALA A 102 1.79 1.15 21.58
C ALA A 102 2.44 1.64 20.28
N TRP A 103 3.63 1.12 19.97
CA TRP A 103 4.45 1.57 18.85
C TRP A 103 3.69 1.46 17.51
N PHE A 104 2.93 0.39 17.30
CA PHE A 104 2.19 0.21 16.05
C PHE A 104 1.05 1.22 15.91
N THR A 105 0.31 1.48 16.99
CA THR A 105 -0.76 2.49 17.04
C THR A 105 -0.22 3.88 16.66
N LYS A 106 0.96 4.25 17.17
CA LYS A 106 1.62 5.52 16.81
C LYS A 106 2.05 5.53 15.35
N LEU A 107 2.61 4.42 14.87
CA LEU A 107 3.11 4.28 13.50
C LEU A 107 1.98 4.47 12.47
N VAL A 108 0.87 3.73 12.58
CA VAL A 108 -0.25 3.82 11.62
C VAL A 108 -0.96 5.16 11.68
N LYS A 109 -1.05 5.78 12.86
CA LYS A 109 -1.57 7.14 13.02
C LYS A 109 -0.72 8.16 12.28
N ASN A 110 0.60 8.11 12.44
CA ASN A 110 1.52 9.02 11.75
C ASN A 110 1.55 8.78 10.23
N ALA A 111 1.31 7.54 9.80
CA ALA A 111 1.22 7.15 8.39
C ALA A 111 -0.14 7.48 7.75
N ASN A 112 -1.12 8.00 8.51
CA ASN A 112 -2.52 8.23 8.09
C ASN A 112 -3.17 6.96 7.51
N LYS A 113 -3.00 5.83 8.19
CA LYS A 113 -3.58 4.54 7.82
C LYS A 113 -4.82 4.27 8.69
N GLU A 114 -5.84 3.68 8.08
CA GLU A 114 -7.12 3.39 8.73
C GLU A 114 -7.31 1.89 8.97
N GLU A 115 -7.85 1.56 10.14
CA GLU A 115 -8.16 0.19 10.57
C GLU A 115 -9.21 -0.42 9.64
N ASN A 116 -9.07 -1.70 9.30
CA ASN A 116 -9.99 -2.43 8.42
C ASN A 116 -10.12 -1.87 7.00
N ARG A 117 -9.23 -0.95 6.61
CA ARG A 117 -9.08 -0.45 5.24
C ARG A 117 -7.65 -0.64 4.75
N ASP A 118 -6.70 -0.10 5.49
CA ASP A 118 -5.28 -0.11 5.13
C ASP A 118 -4.48 -1.11 5.97
N TYR A 119 -4.90 -1.36 7.22
CA TYR A 119 -4.27 -2.34 8.11
C TYR A 119 -5.27 -3.27 8.78
N PHE A 120 -4.85 -4.51 9.00
CA PHE A 120 -5.69 -5.62 9.47
C PHE A 120 -4.96 -6.48 10.51
N ALA A 121 -5.67 -6.91 11.55
CA ALA A 121 -5.14 -7.84 12.53
C ALA A 121 -5.18 -9.27 11.96
N ALA A 122 -4.04 -9.94 11.94
CA ALA A 122 -3.95 -11.32 11.48
C ALA A 122 -4.61 -12.32 12.45
N SER A 123 -4.84 -11.91 13.69
CA SER A 123 -5.53 -12.69 14.73
C SER A 123 -7.06 -12.60 14.66
N ASP A 124 -7.65 -11.79 13.76
CA ASP A 124 -9.10 -11.69 13.68
C ASP A 124 -9.74 -13.07 13.41
N GLY A 125 -10.63 -13.48 14.30
CA GLY A 125 -11.36 -14.75 14.22
C GLY A 125 -10.80 -15.90 15.08
N ILE A 126 -9.73 -15.68 15.86
CA ILE A 126 -9.27 -16.65 16.86
C ILE A 126 -10.15 -16.65 18.11
N ASP A 127 -10.08 -17.74 18.89
CA ASP A 127 -10.58 -17.78 20.26
C ASP A 127 -9.52 -17.19 21.20
N VAL A 128 -9.77 -15.99 21.74
CA VAL A 128 -8.78 -15.20 22.46
C VAL A 128 -8.62 -15.71 23.89
N ILE A 129 -7.37 -15.94 24.29
CA ILE A 129 -7.00 -16.17 25.69
C ILE A 129 -6.71 -14.82 26.34
N TYR A 130 -7.04 -14.70 27.62
CA TYR A 130 -6.78 -13.49 28.39
C TYR A 130 -5.87 -13.78 29.57
N LEU A 131 -4.94 -12.86 29.83
CA LEU A 131 -4.09 -12.88 31.01
C LEU A 131 -4.94 -12.94 32.28
N GLU A 132 -4.58 -13.85 33.19
CA GLU A 132 -5.29 -14.08 34.46
C GLU A 132 -6.79 -14.43 34.29
N GLY A 133 -7.24 -14.81 33.09
CA GLY A 133 -8.63 -15.14 32.79
C GLY A 133 -9.59 -13.93 32.79
N GLN A 134 -9.07 -12.71 32.75
CA GLN A 134 -9.87 -11.49 32.73
C GLN A 134 -10.19 -11.07 31.29
N SER A 135 -11.42 -11.31 30.84
CA SER A 135 -11.90 -10.92 29.50
C SER A 135 -12.11 -9.41 29.37
N GLU A 136 -11.01 -8.66 29.45
CA GLU A 136 -10.95 -7.20 29.38
C GLU A 136 -10.02 -6.75 28.25
N LYS A 137 -10.34 -5.59 27.67
CA LYS A 137 -9.51 -5.01 26.60
C LYS A 137 -8.12 -4.65 27.14
N GLY A 138 -7.07 -5.06 26.44
CA GLY A 138 -5.68 -4.88 26.85
C GLY A 138 -5.15 -6.01 27.74
N LYS A 139 -5.96 -7.05 27.99
CA LYS A 139 -5.57 -8.28 28.70
C LYS A 139 -5.52 -9.49 27.77
N GLU A 140 -5.72 -9.31 26.47
CA GLU A 140 -5.52 -10.36 25.48
C GLU A 140 -4.08 -10.88 25.55
N ASP A 141 -3.91 -12.20 25.42
CA ASP A 141 -2.61 -12.88 25.34
C ASP A 141 -2.20 -13.00 23.86
N PRO A 142 -1.14 -12.28 23.42
CA PRO A 142 -0.79 -12.13 22.01
C PRO A 142 -0.10 -13.31 21.32
#